data_AF-A0AB34IER4-F1
#
_entry.id   AF-A0AB34IER4-F1
#
_cell.length_a   1.000
_cell.length_b   1.000
_cell.length_c   1.000
_cell.angle_alpha   90.00
_cell.angle_beta   90.00
_cell.angle_gamma   90.00
#
_symmetry.space_group_name_H-M   'P 1'
#
loop_
_entity.id
_entity.type
_entity.pdbx_description
1 polymer ?
#
loop_
_entity_poly.entity_id
_entity_poly.type
_entity_poly.pdbx_seq_one_letter_code
_entity_poly.pdbx_strand_id
1 'polypeptide(L)'
;MGLLPAEHLIEPPAGAVRDPPKPVPIVIPPLKAENEVVLGVRIGGECTPGELSETDREERKLTGNEYSVGQVGEMRGVTEEMILVEAEGFEHVPTALRLGFPLMFKRLHEVQDATGETLEPAQRIYIFSLMETPGLGLPITWNLNGKATKLPPLLAVRSDGVPFTRQDWKCLTEFQRYLEETYIQFERPWHYTPADFKKWVRIFVNSQCLMKTQEHPEAFADIDPCLDRRFPLGLRVKAVGVSKEELNGRVGTVEKYDLARGRVGVLFAQPYGLLSLKAANLYIDPAERATKLLSDLQRKK
;
A
#
# COMPACT_ATOMS: atom_id res chain seq x y z
N MET A 1 -27.47 -15.33 4.64
CA MET A 1 -26.38 -15.64 3.70
C MET A 1 -25.17 -16.02 4.54
N GLY A 2 -24.82 -17.32 4.56
CA GLY A 2 -23.74 -17.84 5.41
C GLY A 2 -22.38 -17.45 4.86
N LEU A 3 -21.54 -16.85 5.70
CA LEU A 3 -20.10 -16.78 5.46
C LEU A 3 -19.58 -18.21 5.29
N LEU A 4 -18.82 -18.46 4.22
CA LEU A 4 -18.19 -19.77 4.02
C LEU A 4 -17.24 -20.05 5.21
N PRO A 5 -17.28 -21.26 5.80
CA PRO A 5 -16.37 -21.62 6.89
C PRO A 5 -14.91 -21.55 6.45
N ALA A 6 -14.01 -21.18 7.36
CA ALA A 6 -12.55 -21.09 7.16
C ALA A 6 -11.87 -22.46 6.88
N GLU A 7 -12.65 -23.51 6.65
CA GLU A 7 -12.27 -24.93 6.58
C GLU A 7 -11.52 -25.33 5.29
N HIS A 8 -11.13 -24.37 4.45
CA HIS A 8 -10.28 -24.60 3.28
C HIS A 8 -8.85 -24.08 3.43
N LEU A 9 -8.47 -23.65 4.63
CA LEU A 9 -7.07 -23.55 5.01
C LEU A 9 -6.61 -24.96 5.43
N ILE A 10 -6.18 -25.75 4.44
CA ILE A 10 -5.56 -27.06 4.66
C ILE A 10 -4.43 -26.88 5.67
N GLU A 11 -4.62 -27.38 6.89
CA GLU A 11 -3.56 -27.41 7.88
C GLU A 11 -2.41 -28.25 7.33
N PRO A 12 -1.16 -27.75 7.33
CA PRO A 12 -0.02 -28.58 7.01
C PRO A 12 0.03 -29.74 8.01
N PRO A 13 0.44 -30.95 7.58
CA PRO A 13 0.48 -32.11 8.46
C PRO A 13 1.29 -31.80 9.72
N ALA A 14 0.66 -32.06 10.88
CA ALA A 14 1.26 -31.87 12.19
C ALA A 14 2.57 -32.65 12.28
N GLY A 15 3.70 -31.95 12.43
CA GLY A 15 5.01 -32.58 12.68
C GLY A 15 6.18 -32.04 11.87
N ALA A 16 5.96 -31.27 10.81
CA ALA A 16 7.06 -30.59 10.13
C ALA A 16 7.40 -29.26 10.83
N VAL A 17 8.34 -29.31 11.79
CA VAL A 17 9.06 -28.10 12.22
C VAL A 17 9.88 -27.65 11.01
N ARG A 18 9.31 -26.76 10.20
CA ARG A 18 10.04 -26.11 9.13
C ARG A 18 10.99 -25.12 9.78
N ASP A 19 12.28 -25.28 9.53
CA ASP A 19 13.27 -24.26 9.89
C ASP A 19 12.79 -22.90 9.38
N PRO A 20 13.07 -21.80 10.11
CA PRO A 20 12.80 -20.47 9.62
C PRO A 20 13.45 -20.32 8.23
N PRO A 21 12.71 -19.85 7.22
CA PRO A 21 13.30 -19.63 5.91
C PRO A 21 14.52 -18.72 6.07
N LYS A 22 15.63 -19.05 5.41
CA LYS A 22 16.83 -18.20 5.42
C LYS A 22 16.41 -16.77 5.02
N PRO A 23 16.89 -15.73 5.71
CA PRO A 23 16.59 -14.36 5.33
C PRO A 23 16.94 -14.16 3.87
N VAL A 24 15.93 -13.89 3.04
CA VAL A 24 16.18 -13.47 1.66
C VAL A 24 16.66 -12.03 1.74
N PRO A 25 17.83 -11.69 1.18
CA PRO A 25 18.30 -10.31 1.14
C PRO A 25 17.20 -9.43 0.56
N ILE A 26 16.73 -8.49 1.36
CA ILE A 26 15.70 -7.56 0.92
C ILE A 26 16.39 -6.52 0.05
N VAL A 27 16.05 -6.48 -1.24
CA VAL A 27 16.51 -5.44 -2.14
C VAL A 27 15.72 -4.18 -1.83
N ILE A 28 16.38 -3.20 -1.21
CA ILE A 28 15.79 -1.89 -0.95
C ILE A 28 15.72 -1.14 -2.28
N PRO A 29 14.52 -0.79 -2.78
CA PRO A 29 14.42 0.02 -3.99
C PRO A 29 14.97 1.43 -3.69
N PRO A 30 15.65 2.07 -4.66
CA PRO A 30 16.06 3.45 -4.47
C PRO A 30 14.83 4.34 -4.25
N LEU A 31 15.03 5.40 -3.50
CA LEU A 31 14.02 6.43 -3.29
C LEU A 31 13.80 7.16 -4.62
N LYS A 32 12.68 6.89 -5.30
CA LYS A 32 12.34 7.60 -6.54
C LYS A 32 11.90 9.04 -6.26
N ALA A 33 11.28 9.24 -5.11
CA ALA A 33 10.75 10.53 -4.67
C ALA A 33 11.79 11.47 -4.05
N GLU A 34 13.09 11.17 -4.16
CA GLU A 34 14.12 11.96 -3.49
C GLU A 34 14.12 13.41 -3.99
N ASN A 35 13.97 14.37 -3.07
CA ASN A 35 13.78 15.80 -3.33
C ASN A 35 12.49 16.15 -4.09
N GLU A 36 11.50 15.25 -4.10
CA GLU A 36 10.16 15.50 -4.62
C GLU A 36 9.20 15.86 -3.47
N VAL A 37 8.25 16.74 -3.76
CA VAL A 37 7.11 16.98 -2.88
C VAL A 37 6.04 15.95 -3.20
N VAL A 38 5.76 15.08 -2.24
CA VAL A 38 4.76 14.02 -2.38
C VAL A 38 3.63 14.22 -1.40
N LEU A 39 2.44 13.77 -1.78
CA LEU A 39 1.36 13.66 -0.83
C LEU A 39 1.63 12.44 0.06
N GLY A 40 1.79 12.68 1.35
CA GLY A 40 1.91 11.63 2.35
C GLY A 40 0.99 11.88 3.52
N VAL A 41 1.28 11.21 4.63
CA VAL A 41 0.39 11.17 5.78
C VAL A 41 1.17 11.42 7.04
N ARG A 42 0.74 12.41 7.83
CA ARG A 42 1.17 12.59 9.21
C ARG A 42 0.35 11.70 10.12
N ILE A 43 1.01 10.96 10.99
CA ILE A 43 0.39 10.15 12.04
C ILE A 43 0.77 10.76 13.38
N GLY A 44 -0.24 11.19 14.14
CA GLY A 44 -0.07 11.91 15.41
C GLY A 44 0.08 13.43 15.26
N GLY A 45 -0.09 14.09 16.40
CA GLY A 45 0.00 15.54 16.54
C GLY A 45 -1.29 16.29 16.24
N GLU A 46 -1.49 17.46 16.86
CA GLU A 46 -2.50 18.39 16.39
C GLU A 46 -2.06 18.86 15.01
N CYS A 47 -2.94 18.77 14.02
CA CYS A 47 -2.81 19.69 12.90
C CYS A 47 -2.90 21.07 13.52
N THR A 48 -1.75 21.76 13.62
CA THR A 48 -1.79 23.21 13.59
C THR A 48 -2.73 23.54 12.45
N PRO A 49 -3.80 24.33 12.69
CA PRO A 49 -4.61 24.84 11.62
C PRO A 49 -3.71 25.80 10.86
N GLY A 50 -2.79 25.25 10.07
CA GLY A 50 -2.01 25.98 9.11
C GLY A 50 -3.02 26.69 8.25
N GLU A 51 -2.77 27.97 8.03
CA GLU A 51 -3.47 28.85 7.13
C GLU A 51 -3.58 28.16 5.76
N LEU A 52 -4.59 27.30 5.62
CA LEU A 52 -5.11 26.90 4.32
C LEU A 52 -5.36 28.21 3.62
N SER A 53 -4.67 28.42 2.50
CA SER A 53 -4.90 29.60 1.68
C SER A 53 -6.41 29.73 1.47
N GLU A 54 -6.96 30.95 1.36
CA GLU A 54 -8.40 31.09 1.11
C GLU A 54 -8.85 30.25 -0.10
N THR A 55 -7.95 30.05 -1.06
CA THR A 55 -8.05 29.09 -2.17
C THR A 55 -8.24 27.63 -1.74
N ASP A 56 -7.47 27.09 -0.80
CA ASP A 56 -7.66 25.72 -0.29
C ASP A 56 -8.94 25.58 0.54
N ARG A 57 -9.39 26.66 1.20
CA ARG A 57 -10.68 26.71 1.90
C ARG A 57 -11.85 26.78 0.92
N GLU A 58 -11.73 27.48 -0.20
CA GLU A 58 -12.75 27.54 -1.24
C GLU A 58 -12.85 26.22 -2.03
N GLU A 59 -11.73 25.56 -2.35
CA GLU A 59 -11.74 24.22 -2.94
C GLU A 59 -12.37 23.18 -2.00
N ARG A 60 -12.13 23.28 -0.69
CA ARG A 60 -12.81 22.45 0.32
C ARG A 60 -14.30 22.75 0.47
N LYS A 61 -14.74 23.99 0.25
CA LYS A 61 -16.18 24.36 0.25
C LYS A 61 -16.89 23.95 -1.04
N LEU A 62 -16.21 24.00 -2.19
CA LEU A 62 -16.75 23.59 -3.49
C LEU A 62 -16.89 22.06 -3.60
N THR A 63 -16.07 21.29 -2.89
CA THR A 63 -16.12 19.82 -2.87
C THR A 63 -17.10 19.22 -1.86
N GLY A 64 -17.80 20.03 -1.05
CA GLY A 64 -18.91 19.60 -0.19
C GLY A 64 -18.56 18.56 0.88
N ASN A 65 -17.27 18.36 1.19
CA ASN A 65 -16.82 17.30 2.09
C ASN A 65 -16.41 17.85 3.46
N GLU A 66 -17.38 18.34 4.23
CA GLU A 66 -17.29 18.29 5.69
C GLU A 66 -17.59 16.85 6.14
N TYR A 67 -16.58 15.98 6.10
CA TYR A 67 -16.71 14.65 6.67
C TYR A 67 -16.25 14.65 8.13
N SER A 68 -17.22 14.67 9.03
CA SER A 68 -17.03 14.15 10.38
C SER A 68 -16.78 12.64 10.32
N VAL A 69 -15.50 12.30 10.40
CA VAL A 69 -14.87 11.05 10.86
C VAL A 69 -15.83 10.15 11.66
N GLY A 70 -16.33 9.10 11.03
CA GLY A 70 -17.40 8.26 11.55
C GLY A 70 -17.28 6.81 11.10
N GLN A 71 -16.63 6.01 11.95
CA GLN A 71 -16.70 4.54 12.07
C GLN A 71 -16.50 3.70 10.79
N VAL A 72 -15.24 3.41 10.46
CA VAL A 72 -14.60 2.10 10.69
C VAL A 72 -13.10 2.37 10.90
N GLY A 73 -12.60 2.22 12.13
CA GLY A 73 -11.15 2.22 12.43
C GLY A 73 -10.37 3.47 12.02
N GLU A 74 -10.97 4.65 12.00
CA GLU A 74 -10.24 5.89 11.71
C GLU A 74 -9.20 6.10 12.82
N MET A 75 -7.93 5.87 12.50
CA MET A 75 -6.82 6.33 13.34
C MET A 75 -6.98 7.84 13.48
N ARG A 76 -7.48 8.29 14.64
CA ARG A 76 -7.58 9.72 14.96
C ARG A 76 -6.17 10.32 14.91
N GLY A 77 -6.04 11.53 14.36
CA GLY A 77 -4.74 12.19 14.20
C GLY A 77 -3.94 11.67 13.00
N VAL A 78 -4.61 11.17 11.97
CA VAL A 78 -3.99 10.89 10.67
C VAL A 78 -4.42 11.98 9.70
N THR A 79 -3.46 12.75 9.18
CA THR A 79 -3.75 13.88 8.29
C THR A 79 -2.90 13.82 7.02
N GLU A 80 -3.51 14.13 5.89
CA GLU A 80 -2.79 14.24 4.62
C GLU A 80 -1.96 15.53 4.61
N GLU A 81 -0.69 15.42 4.24
CA GLU A 81 0.26 16.54 4.22
C GLU A 81 1.15 16.45 2.98
N MET A 82 1.46 17.60 2.37
CA MET A 82 2.45 17.69 1.30
C MET A 82 3.85 17.67 1.93
N ILE A 83 4.61 16.62 1.65
CA ILE A 83 5.87 16.32 2.31
C ILE A 83 6.99 16.39 1.28
N LEU A 84 8.00 17.22 1.55
CA LEU A 84 9.25 17.14 0.83
C LEU A 84 10.01 15.90 1.30
N VAL A 85 10.18 14.93 0.39
CA VAL A 85 10.89 13.69 0.71
C VAL A 85 12.39 13.93 0.55
N GLU A 86 13.01 14.34 1.65
CA GLU A 86 14.46 14.40 1.77
C GLU A 86 15.01 12.97 1.88
N ALA A 87 16.15 12.67 1.25
CA ALA A 87 16.82 11.37 1.41
C ALA A 87 17.14 11.05 2.88
N GLU A 88 17.37 12.08 3.69
CA GLU A 88 17.69 11.93 5.09
C GLU A 88 16.42 11.82 5.96
N GLY A 89 16.41 10.79 6.81
CA GLY A 89 15.43 10.62 7.89
C GLY A 89 14.23 9.72 7.57
N PHE A 90 14.00 9.36 6.30
CA PHE A 90 13.02 8.33 5.96
C PHE A 90 13.65 6.93 6.05
N GLU A 91 13.03 6.07 6.84
CA GLU A 91 13.39 4.67 7.01
C GLU A 91 12.34 3.78 6.33
N HIS A 92 12.77 2.75 5.60
CA HIS A 92 11.84 1.76 5.06
C HIS A 92 11.20 0.95 6.19
N VAL A 93 9.91 0.66 6.03
CA VAL A 93 9.17 -0.20 6.95
C VAL A 93 9.51 -1.67 6.63
N PRO A 94 10.18 -2.42 7.53
CA PRO A 94 10.67 -3.77 7.22
C PRO A 94 9.58 -4.74 6.78
N THR A 95 8.43 -4.74 7.47
CA THR A 95 7.29 -5.59 7.12
C THR A 95 6.73 -5.23 5.75
N ALA A 96 6.55 -3.94 5.47
CA ALA A 96 6.08 -3.47 4.17
C ALA A 96 7.01 -3.87 3.02
N LEU A 97 8.31 -3.64 3.23
CA LEU A 97 9.32 -3.94 2.25
C LEU A 97 9.41 -5.45 1.96
N ARG A 98 9.29 -6.27 3.01
CA ARG A 98 9.21 -7.74 2.87
C ARG A 98 7.97 -8.19 2.11
N LEU A 99 6.83 -7.52 2.28
CA LEU A 99 5.58 -7.82 1.56
C LEU A 99 5.55 -7.24 0.15
N GLY A 100 6.52 -6.39 -0.19
CA GLY A 100 6.73 -5.85 -1.53
C GLY A 100 6.01 -4.54 -1.82
N PHE A 101 5.71 -3.73 -0.80
CA PHE A 101 5.18 -2.37 -1.00
C PHE A 101 6.09 -1.28 -0.39
N PRO A 102 6.21 -0.12 -1.06
CA PRO A 102 7.27 0.86 -0.81
C PRO A 102 6.95 1.83 0.35
N LEU A 103 6.47 1.35 1.50
CA LEU A 103 6.16 2.25 2.64
C LEU A 103 7.43 2.67 3.39
N MET A 104 7.52 3.95 3.73
CA MET A 104 8.57 4.55 4.54
C MET A 104 7.99 5.43 5.64
N PHE A 105 8.70 5.55 6.76
CA PHE A 105 8.39 6.48 7.84
C PHE A 105 9.57 7.41 8.15
N LYS A 106 9.28 8.67 8.47
CA LYS A 106 10.22 9.63 9.08
C LYS A 106 9.69 10.04 10.44
N ARG A 107 10.54 9.94 11.46
CA ARG A 107 10.23 10.45 12.81
C ARG A 107 10.37 11.96 12.79
N LEU A 108 9.36 12.67 13.29
CA LEU A 108 9.48 14.09 13.53
C LEU A 108 10.17 14.31 14.87
N HIS A 109 11.02 15.33 14.96
CA HIS A 109 11.60 15.71 16.24
C HIS A 109 10.50 16.24 17.16
N GLU A 110 10.53 15.85 18.44
CA GLU A 110 9.69 16.48 19.45
C GLU A 110 10.03 17.98 19.48
N VAL A 111 9.05 18.82 19.14
CA VAL A 111 9.19 20.27 19.32
C VAL A 111 9.25 20.50 20.83
N GLN A 112 10.39 21.01 21.32
CA GLN A 112 10.72 21.10 22.75
C GLN A 112 9.69 21.86 23.61
N ASP A 113 8.80 22.64 22.98
CA ASP A 113 7.81 23.49 23.65
C ASP A 113 6.35 23.09 23.41
N ALA A 114 6.07 22.07 22.59
CA ALA A 114 4.72 21.53 22.46
C ALA A 114 4.49 20.54 23.60
N THR A 115 3.40 20.67 24.36
CA THR A 115 2.94 19.65 25.32
C THR A 115 2.92 18.29 24.64
N GLY A 116 4.00 17.51 24.85
CA GLY A 116 4.45 16.46 23.94
C GLY A 116 3.33 15.59 23.40
N GLU A 117 2.95 15.90 22.15
CA GLU A 117 1.90 15.21 21.43
C GLU A 117 2.38 13.81 21.12
N THR A 118 1.71 12.84 21.73
CA THR A 118 2.08 11.45 21.61
C THR A 118 1.12 10.73 20.70
N LEU A 119 1.67 9.79 19.94
CA LEU A 119 0.85 8.76 19.33
C LEU A 119 0.00 8.04 20.39
N GLU A 120 -1.28 7.87 20.06
CA GLU A 120 -2.21 7.07 20.85
C GLU A 120 -1.68 5.63 21.01
N PRO A 121 -2.01 4.92 22.10
CA PRO A 121 -1.59 3.52 22.29
C PRO A 121 -1.86 2.63 21.08
N ALA A 122 -3.02 2.76 20.44
CA ALA A 122 -3.39 1.98 19.26
C ALA A 122 -2.49 2.29 18.04
N GLN A 123 -2.16 3.56 17.81
CA GLN A 123 -1.26 3.97 16.73
C GLN A 123 0.15 3.43 16.98
N ARG A 124 0.64 3.52 18.22
CA ARG A 124 1.96 2.97 18.59
C ARG A 124 2.03 1.47 18.35
N ILE A 125 1.02 0.72 18.77
CA ILE A 125 0.95 -0.72 18.52
C ILE A 125 0.99 -1.01 17.02
N TYR A 126 0.15 -0.32 16.23
CA TYR A 126 0.14 -0.49 14.78
C TYR A 126 1.50 -0.22 14.13
N ILE A 127 2.15 0.89 14.50
CA ILE A 127 3.46 1.27 13.97
C ILE A 127 4.54 0.27 14.42
N PHE A 128 4.53 -0.17 15.67
CA PHE A 128 5.48 -1.19 16.13
C PHE A 128 5.30 -2.49 15.38
N SER A 129 4.07 -2.93 15.15
CA SER A 129 3.80 -4.13 14.35
C SER A 129 4.32 -3.99 12.92
N LEU A 130 4.20 -2.81 12.31
CA LEU A 130 4.76 -2.54 10.99
C LEU A 130 6.29 -2.51 10.97
N MET A 131 6.90 -1.94 12.02
CA MET A 131 8.36 -1.78 12.12
C MET A 131 9.08 -3.04 12.60
N GLU A 132 8.37 -3.98 13.23
CA GLU A 132 8.95 -5.22 13.71
C GLU A 132 9.53 -6.04 12.58
N THR A 133 10.79 -6.45 12.73
CA THR A 133 11.43 -7.40 11.83
C THR A 133 11.27 -8.80 12.39
N PRO A 134 10.60 -9.73 11.67
CA PRO A 134 10.40 -11.08 12.15
C PRO A 134 11.74 -11.75 12.51
N GLY A 135 11.92 -12.05 13.80
CA GLY A 135 13.05 -12.79 14.36
C GLY A 135 14.10 -11.90 15.01
N LEU A 136 14.04 -10.61 14.71
CA LEU A 136 14.95 -9.60 15.22
C LEU A 136 14.26 -8.59 16.15
N GLY A 137 12.91 -8.58 16.14
CA GLY A 137 12.11 -7.62 16.91
C GLY A 137 12.13 -6.23 16.27
N LEU A 138 11.88 -5.20 17.08
CA LEU A 138 11.96 -3.82 16.63
C LEU A 138 13.42 -3.44 16.31
N PRO A 139 13.68 -2.67 15.24
CA PRO A 139 14.99 -2.08 15.01
C PRO A 139 15.46 -1.31 16.25
N ILE A 140 16.77 -1.30 16.53
CA ILE A 140 17.34 -0.60 17.70
C ILE A 140 16.92 0.88 17.72
N THR A 141 16.80 1.49 16.54
CA THR A 141 16.35 2.88 16.38
C THR A 141 14.91 3.11 16.84
N TRP A 142 14.09 2.05 16.85
CA TRP A 142 12.71 2.03 17.32
C TRP A 142 12.55 1.37 18.69
N ASN A 143 13.64 0.83 19.25
CA ASN A 143 13.64 0.16 20.52
C ASN A 143 13.45 1.19 21.64
N LEU A 144 12.23 1.23 22.18
CA LEU A 144 11.91 2.03 23.34
C LEU A 144 12.52 1.36 24.58
N ASN A 145 13.75 1.72 24.91
CA ASN A 145 14.37 1.35 26.18
C ASN A 145 13.62 2.05 27.34
N GLY A 146 12.45 1.53 27.74
CA GLY A 146 11.69 2.01 28.89
C GLY A 146 10.18 1.84 28.77
N LYS A 147 9.52 1.52 29.89
CA LYS A 147 8.06 1.65 30.01
C LYS A 147 7.71 3.13 29.95
N ALA A 148 7.13 3.59 28.84
CA ALA A 148 6.56 4.93 28.59
C ALA A 148 7.32 5.88 27.66
N THR A 149 8.31 5.43 26.89
CA THR A 149 8.90 6.31 25.87
C THR A 149 7.85 6.65 24.81
N LYS A 150 7.58 7.95 24.67
CA LYS A 150 6.62 8.50 23.74
C LYS A 150 7.18 8.33 22.33
N LEU A 151 6.37 7.88 21.38
CA LEU A 151 6.73 8.01 19.97
C LEU A 151 6.28 9.40 19.51
N PRO A 152 7.17 10.19 18.88
CA PRO A 152 6.78 11.46 18.29
C PRO A 152 5.83 11.23 17.12
N PRO A 153 5.17 12.29 16.63
CA PRO A 153 4.48 12.25 15.35
C PRO A 153 5.39 11.73 14.23
N LEU A 154 4.80 11.05 13.26
CA LEU A 154 5.50 10.44 12.15
C LEU A 154 4.98 11.00 10.84
N LEU A 155 5.85 11.04 9.85
CA LEU A 155 5.47 11.17 8.45
C LEU A 155 5.56 9.82 7.76
N ALA A 156 4.57 9.52 6.92
CA ALA A 156 4.46 8.29 6.17
C ALA A 156 4.34 8.61 4.68
N VAL A 157 5.21 8.02 3.87
CA VAL A 157 5.23 8.23 2.41
C VAL A 157 5.47 6.92 1.69
N ARG A 158 5.18 6.90 0.39
CA ARG A 158 5.65 5.84 -0.50
C ARG A 158 6.97 6.26 -1.14
N SER A 159 7.92 5.34 -1.20
CA SER A 159 9.23 5.57 -1.81
C SER A 159 9.15 5.76 -3.34
N ASP A 160 8.01 5.43 -3.95
CA ASP A 160 7.73 5.60 -5.37
C ASP A 160 7.01 6.92 -5.73
N GLY A 161 6.78 7.80 -4.74
CA GLY A 161 6.24 9.14 -4.92
C GLY A 161 4.72 9.23 -5.08
N VAL A 162 4.03 8.10 -5.12
CA VAL A 162 2.56 8.09 -5.24
C VAL A 162 1.92 8.08 -3.85
N PRO A 163 0.86 8.84 -3.59
CA PRO A 163 0.19 8.77 -2.29
C PRO A 163 -0.48 7.41 -2.03
N PHE A 164 -0.63 7.08 -0.76
CA PHE A 164 -1.60 6.08 -0.32
C PHE A 164 -2.97 6.74 -0.20
N THR A 165 -3.99 6.10 -0.76
CA THR A 165 -5.39 6.49 -0.55
C THR A 165 -5.87 6.02 0.83
N ARG A 166 -6.99 6.58 1.28
CA ARG A 166 -7.71 6.09 2.47
C ARG A 166 -7.93 4.57 2.44
N GLN A 167 -8.27 4.05 1.27
CA GLN A 167 -8.56 2.63 1.11
C GLN A 167 -7.30 1.76 1.16
N ASP A 168 -6.15 2.28 0.74
CA ASP A 168 -4.86 1.59 0.92
C ASP A 168 -4.53 1.43 2.41
N TRP A 169 -4.67 2.51 3.18
CA TRP A 169 -4.47 2.46 4.63
C TRP A 169 -5.43 1.51 5.33
N LYS A 170 -6.70 1.50 4.92
CA LYS A 170 -7.69 0.55 5.42
C LYS A 170 -7.28 -0.89 5.11
N CYS A 171 -6.82 -1.16 3.89
CA CYS A 171 -6.36 -2.48 3.49
C CYS A 171 -5.16 -2.96 4.33
N LEU A 172 -4.19 -2.08 4.58
CA LEU A 172 -3.02 -2.36 5.43
C LEU A 172 -3.41 -2.58 6.89
N THR A 173 -4.34 -1.79 7.42
CA THR A 173 -4.83 -1.92 8.81
C THR A 173 -5.58 -3.24 9.01
N GLU A 174 -6.48 -3.59 8.09
CA GLU A 174 -7.20 -4.86 8.15
C GLU A 174 -6.28 -6.06 7.90
N PHE A 175 -5.25 -5.90 7.07
CA PHE A 175 -4.22 -6.93 6.91
C PHE A 175 -3.51 -7.19 8.24
N GLN A 176 -3.08 -6.13 8.93
CA GLN A 176 -2.41 -6.25 10.22
C GLN A 176 -3.30 -6.92 11.27
N ARG A 177 -4.59 -6.58 11.32
CA ARG A 177 -5.55 -7.25 12.20
C ARG A 177 -5.72 -8.73 11.84
N TYR A 178 -5.80 -9.05 10.55
CA TYR A 178 -5.82 -10.43 10.07
C TYR A 178 -4.56 -11.19 10.47
N LEU A 179 -3.38 -10.53 10.39
CA LEU A 179 -2.14 -11.07 10.90
C LEU A 179 -2.31 -11.38 12.38
N GLU A 180 -2.67 -10.43 13.24
CA GLU A 180 -2.81 -10.64 14.69
C GLU A 180 -3.78 -11.76 15.06
N GLU A 181 -4.98 -11.79 14.46
CA GLU A 181 -6.00 -12.81 14.73
C GLU A 181 -5.56 -14.22 14.33
N THR A 182 -4.85 -14.33 13.19
CA THR A 182 -4.33 -15.62 12.70
C THR A 182 -3.01 -16.00 13.40
N TYR A 183 -2.20 -15.01 13.73
CA TYR A 183 -0.84 -15.13 14.26
C TYR A 183 -0.83 -15.71 15.67
N ILE A 184 -1.71 -15.23 16.54
CA ILE A 184 -1.84 -15.72 17.92
C ILE A 184 -2.11 -17.22 17.94
N GLN A 185 -2.73 -17.77 16.89
CA GLN A 185 -3.08 -19.18 16.81
C GLN A 185 -1.92 -20.08 16.37
N PHE A 186 -0.95 -19.56 15.61
CA PHE A 186 0.09 -20.38 14.96
C PHE A 186 1.53 -20.08 15.39
N GLU A 187 1.77 -19.15 16.32
CA GLU A 187 3.08 -18.82 16.94
C GLU A 187 4.27 -18.61 15.97
N ARG A 188 4.02 -18.26 14.69
CA ARG A 188 5.09 -18.20 13.68
C ARG A 188 5.01 -16.94 12.81
N PRO A 189 5.63 -15.83 13.24
CA PRO A 189 5.49 -14.51 12.59
C PRO A 189 6.24 -14.42 11.27
N TRP A 190 7.21 -15.32 11.04
CA TRP A 190 8.08 -15.34 9.86
C TRP A 190 7.47 -15.98 8.61
N HIS A 191 6.18 -16.32 8.61
CA HIS A 191 5.57 -17.05 7.48
C HIS A 191 4.89 -16.18 6.44
N TYR A 192 4.67 -14.89 6.70
CA TYR A 192 4.03 -14.07 5.69
C TYR A 192 5.01 -13.77 4.55
N THR A 193 4.58 -14.21 3.37
CA THR A 193 5.26 -13.99 2.11
C THR A 193 4.54 -12.90 1.32
N PRO A 194 5.19 -12.29 0.32
CA PRO A 194 4.50 -11.48 -0.67
C PRO A 194 3.27 -12.18 -1.28
N ALA A 195 3.28 -13.51 -1.40
CA ALA A 195 2.14 -14.26 -1.92
C ALA A 195 0.94 -14.24 -0.98
N ASP A 196 1.17 -14.30 0.34
CA ASP A 196 0.10 -14.25 1.34
C ASP A 196 -0.54 -12.86 1.40
N PHE A 197 0.27 -11.80 1.36
CA PHE A 197 -0.26 -10.44 1.25
C PHE A 197 -1.08 -10.26 -0.03
N LYS A 198 -0.58 -10.76 -1.16
CA LYS A 198 -1.32 -10.70 -2.43
C LYS A 198 -2.64 -11.46 -2.37
N LYS A 199 -2.66 -12.61 -1.68
CA LYS A 199 -3.88 -13.37 -1.42
C LYS A 199 -4.85 -12.57 -0.55
N TRP A 200 -4.35 -11.94 0.51
CA TRP A 200 -5.15 -11.08 1.39
C TRP A 200 -5.79 -9.92 0.64
N VAL A 201 -5.02 -9.15 -0.13
CA VAL A 201 -5.57 -8.00 -0.86
C VAL A 201 -6.66 -8.44 -1.84
N ARG A 202 -6.53 -9.61 -2.48
CA ARG A 202 -7.63 -10.16 -3.30
C ARG A 202 -8.88 -10.45 -2.49
N ILE A 203 -8.75 -11.04 -1.29
CA ILE A 203 -9.88 -11.27 -0.38
C ILE A 203 -10.51 -9.94 0.02
N PHE A 204 -9.69 -8.95 0.37
CA PHE A 204 -10.12 -7.61 0.74
C PHE A 204 -10.87 -6.93 -0.42
N VAL A 205 -10.30 -6.86 -1.61
CA VAL A 205 -10.93 -6.27 -2.79
C VAL A 205 -12.26 -6.96 -3.11
N ASN A 206 -12.27 -8.30 -3.11
CA ASN A 206 -13.49 -9.06 -3.35
C ASN A 206 -14.57 -8.76 -2.30
N SER A 207 -14.20 -8.60 -1.02
CA SER A 207 -15.16 -8.28 0.03
C SER A 207 -15.72 -6.86 -0.12
N GLN A 208 -14.90 -5.88 -0.53
CA GLN A 208 -15.38 -4.52 -0.82
C GLN A 208 -16.37 -4.50 -1.99
N CYS A 209 -16.08 -5.24 -3.07
CA CYS A 209 -17.01 -5.40 -4.19
C CYS A 209 -18.37 -5.95 -3.74
N LEU A 210 -18.39 -6.91 -2.81
CA LEU A 210 -19.63 -7.46 -2.25
C LEU A 210 -20.37 -6.46 -1.36
N MET A 211 -19.65 -5.61 -0.63
CA MET A 211 -20.24 -4.57 0.22
C MET A 211 -20.74 -3.35 -0.56
N LYS A 212 -20.57 -3.33 -1.90
CA LYS A 212 -20.88 -2.16 -2.77
C LYS A 212 -20.16 -0.89 -2.35
N THR A 213 -19.14 -0.98 -1.51
CA THR A 213 -18.20 0.11 -1.25
C THR A 213 -17.34 0.25 -2.50
N GLN A 214 -17.50 1.34 -3.24
CA GLN A 214 -16.89 1.53 -4.57
C GLN A 214 -15.38 1.83 -4.53
N GLU A 215 -14.79 1.93 -3.34
CA GLU A 215 -13.39 2.34 -3.18
C GLU A 215 -12.49 1.10 -3.07
N HIS A 216 -11.51 1.04 -3.96
CA HIS A 216 -10.49 0.00 -4.03
C HIS A 216 -9.13 0.57 -3.62
N PRO A 217 -8.22 -0.24 -3.08
CA PRO A 217 -6.88 0.20 -2.78
C PRO A 217 -6.07 0.39 -4.08
N GLU A 218 -5.72 1.65 -4.38
CA GLU A 218 -5.01 2.03 -5.63
C GLU A 218 -3.53 1.64 -5.61
N ALA A 219 -2.88 1.64 -4.43
CA ALA A 219 -1.48 1.26 -4.29
C ALA A 219 -1.24 -0.22 -4.62
N PHE A 220 -2.27 -1.06 -4.47
CA PHE A 220 -2.21 -2.51 -4.71
C PHE A 220 -2.94 -2.93 -6.00
N ALA A 221 -3.03 -2.02 -6.96
CA ALA A 221 -3.72 -2.29 -8.21
C ALA A 221 -3.06 -3.39 -9.08
N ASP A 222 -1.82 -3.85 -8.82
CA ASP A 222 -1.20 -4.97 -9.56
C ASP A 222 -1.87 -6.32 -9.29
N ILE A 223 -2.53 -6.43 -8.16
CA ILE A 223 -3.14 -7.67 -7.68
C ILE A 223 -4.66 -7.62 -7.71
N ASP A 224 -5.22 -6.51 -8.16
CA ASP A 224 -6.65 -6.35 -8.42
C ASP A 224 -7.10 -7.37 -9.50
N PRO A 225 -8.19 -8.13 -9.25
CA PRO A 225 -8.75 -9.03 -10.25
C PRO A 225 -9.31 -8.29 -11.48
N CYS A 226 -9.67 -7.01 -11.34
CA CYS A 226 -10.24 -6.20 -12.40
C CYS A 226 -9.15 -5.69 -13.36
N LEU A 227 -9.21 -6.10 -14.63
CA LEU A 227 -8.18 -5.79 -15.64
C LEU A 227 -8.06 -4.30 -15.94
N ASP A 228 -9.16 -3.56 -15.85
CA ASP A 228 -9.22 -2.11 -16.06
C ASP A 228 -8.46 -1.33 -14.99
N ARG A 229 -8.44 -1.86 -13.75
CA ARG A 229 -7.64 -1.29 -12.66
C ARG A 229 -6.19 -1.74 -12.75
N ARG A 230 -5.95 -3.01 -13.09
CA ARG A 230 -4.59 -3.58 -13.26
C ARG A 230 -3.82 -2.97 -14.43
N PHE A 231 -4.54 -2.69 -15.52
CA PHE A 231 -4.01 -2.16 -16.79
C PHE A 231 -4.97 -1.09 -17.35
N PRO A 232 -4.99 0.13 -16.79
CA PRO A 232 -5.82 1.22 -17.30
C PRO A 232 -5.60 1.49 -18.80
N LEU A 233 -6.67 1.83 -19.51
CA LEU A 233 -6.62 2.18 -20.93
C LEU A 233 -5.69 3.37 -21.15
N GLY A 234 -4.96 3.33 -22.27
CA GLY A 234 -3.99 4.36 -22.66
C GLY A 234 -2.64 4.26 -21.95
N LEU A 235 -2.47 3.39 -20.95
CA LEU A 235 -1.16 3.21 -20.31
C LEU A 235 -0.21 2.35 -21.13
N ARG A 236 1.08 2.63 -20.96
CA ARG A 236 2.16 1.86 -21.58
C ARG A 236 2.45 0.61 -20.75
N VAL A 237 2.58 -0.52 -21.43
CA VAL A 237 2.91 -1.81 -20.81
C VAL A 237 4.03 -2.48 -21.59
N LYS A 238 4.92 -3.15 -20.86
CA LYS A 238 6.03 -3.93 -21.41
C LYS A 238 5.65 -5.40 -21.47
N ALA A 239 5.80 -6.03 -22.62
CA ALA A 239 5.59 -7.48 -22.74
C ALA A 239 6.75 -8.25 -22.09
N VAL A 240 6.42 -9.26 -21.29
CA VAL A 240 7.40 -10.09 -20.55
C VAL A 240 6.91 -11.54 -20.56
N GLY A 241 7.80 -12.49 -20.83
CA GLY A 241 7.47 -13.92 -20.83
C GLY A 241 6.40 -14.32 -21.86
N VAL A 242 6.24 -13.57 -22.95
CA VAL A 242 5.40 -14.00 -24.07
C VAL A 242 6.11 -15.03 -24.93
N SER A 243 5.35 -15.93 -25.54
CA SER A 243 5.88 -17.00 -26.41
C SER A 243 6.51 -16.48 -27.71
N LYS A 244 6.11 -15.29 -28.16
CA LYS A 244 6.73 -14.57 -29.27
C LYS A 244 7.90 -13.75 -28.72
N GLU A 245 9.09 -14.34 -28.70
CA GLU A 245 10.25 -13.76 -28.01
C GLU A 245 10.60 -12.35 -28.48
N GLU A 246 10.35 -12.04 -29.74
CA GLU A 246 10.59 -10.73 -30.34
C GLU A 246 9.74 -9.58 -29.75
N LEU A 247 8.68 -9.92 -29.02
CA LEU A 247 7.85 -8.97 -28.28
C LEU A 247 8.36 -8.76 -26.85
N ASN A 248 9.13 -9.69 -26.28
CA ASN A 248 9.64 -9.53 -24.92
C ASN A 248 10.54 -8.30 -24.84
N GLY A 249 10.24 -7.43 -23.88
CA GLY A 249 10.93 -6.17 -23.73
C GLY A 249 10.31 -4.99 -24.48
N ARG A 250 9.42 -5.24 -25.45
CA ARG A 250 8.74 -4.17 -26.20
C ARG A 250 7.64 -3.53 -25.37
N VAL A 251 7.45 -2.22 -25.60
CA VAL A 251 6.42 -1.41 -24.99
C VAL A 251 5.28 -1.22 -25.99
N GLY A 252 4.04 -1.36 -25.52
CA GLY A 252 2.81 -1.04 -26.25
C GLY A 252 1.80 -0.34 -25.36
N THR A 253 0.67 0.06 -25.92
CA THR A 253 -0.39 0.79 -25.21
C THR A 253 -1.62 -0.08 -24.99
N VAL A 254 -2.23 -0.03 -23.82
CA VAL A 254 -3.47 -0.75 -23.50
C VAL A 254 -4.65 -0.09 -24.24
N GLU A 255 -5.29 -0.82 -25.15
CA GLU A 255 -6.38 -0.31 -25.99
C GLU A 255 -7.76 -0.88 -25.62
N LYS A 256 -7.82 -2.16 -25.22
CA LYS A 256 -9.10 -2.82 -24.90
C LYS A 256 -8.92 -4.03 -23.99
N TYR A 257 -10.02 -4.50 -23.42
CA TYR A 257 -10.06 -5.72 -22.60
C TYR A 257 -10.82 -6.84 -23.31
N ASP A 258 -10.28 -8.06 -23.20
CA ASP A 258 -10.98 -9.29 -23.56
C ASP A 258 -11.37 -9.98 -22.26
N LEU A 259 -12.47 -9.52 -21.67
CA LEU A 259 -12.96 -9.98 -20.37
C LEU A 259 -13.33 -11.47 -20.39
N ALA A 260 -13.84 -11.96 -21.53
CA ALA A 260 -14.20 -13.37 -21.70
C ALA A 260 -12.97 -14.30 -21.55
N ARG A 261 -11.79 -13.84 -21.99
CA ARG A 261 -10.55 -14.61 -21.88
C ARG A 261 -9.61 -14.14 -20.77
N GLY A 262 -10.00 -13.11 -20.01
CA GLY A 262 -9.14 -12.48 -19.00
C GLY A 262 -7.84 -11.92 -19.59
N ARG A 263 -7.90 -11.34 -20.80
CA ARG A 263 -6.74 -10.82 -21.53
C ARG A 263 -6.81 -9.32 -21.78
N VAL A 264 -5.65 -8.74 -22.03
CA VAL A 264 -5.50 -7.30 -22.31
C VAL A 264 -5.05 -7.13 -23.76
N GLY A 265 -5.79 -6.32 -24.50
CA GLY A 265 -5.45 -5.90 -25.86
C GLY A 265 -4.44 -4.76 -25.82
N VAL A 266 -3.22 -5.03 -26.30
CA VAL A 266 -2.10 -4.09 -26.31
C VAL A 266 -1.69 -3.78 -27.74
N LEU A 267 -1.66 -2.49 -28.09
CA LEU A 267 -1.20 -2.00 -29.38
C LEU A 267 0.30 -1.76 -29.34
N PHE A 268 1.03 -2.57 -30.12
CA PHE A 268 2.46 -2.40 -30.34
C PHE A 268 2.70 -1.63 -31.63
N ALA A 269 3.87 -0.98 -31.72
CA ALA A 269 4.34 -0.40 -32.97
C ALA A 269 4.40 -1.44 -34.11
N GLN A 270 4.33 -0.98 -35.35
CA GLN A 270 4.47 -1.85 -36.51
C GLN A 270 5.78 -2.67 -36.45
N PRO A 271 5.78 -3.94 -36.90
CA PRO A 271 4.73 -4.62 -37.65
C PRO A 271 3.69 -5.38 -36.81
N TYR A 272 3.73 -5.31 -35.47
CA TYR A 272 2.98 -6.23 -34.61
C TYR A 272 1.50 -5.88 -34.43
N GLY A 273 1.17 -4.59 -34.38
CA GLY A 273 -0.21 -4.12 -34.21
C GLY A 273 -0.85 -4.51 -32.87
N LEU A 274 -2.17 -4.67 -32.87
CA LEU A 274 -2.97 -4.97 -31.68
C LEU A 274 -2.94 -6.48 -31.34
N LEU A 275 -2.43 -6.81 -30.16
CA LEU A 275 -2.31 -8.20 -29.69
C LEU A 275 -3.04 -8.41 -28.36
N SER A 276 -3.70 -9.57 -28.19
CA SER A 276 -4.37 -9.95 -26.95
C SER A 276 -3.47 -10.83 -26.07
N LEU A 277 -2.93 -10.24 -25.01
CA LEU A 277 -1.92 -10.83 -24.13
C LEU A 277 -2.50 -11.21 -22.77
N LYS A 278 -1.92 -12.25 -22.14
CA LYS A 278 -2.26 -12.61 -20.76
C LYS A 278 -1.78 -11.51 -19.83
N ALA A 279 -2.59 -11.21 -18.82
CA ALA A 279 -2.26 -10.25 -17.77
C ALA A 279 -0.89 -10.55 -17.09
N ALA A 280 -0.55 -11.82 -16.89
CA ALA A 280 0.73 -12.25 -16.31
C ALA A 280 1.96 -11.96 -17.20
N ASN A 281 1.74 -11.70 -18.49
CA ASN A 281 2.80 -11.45 -19.47
C ASN A 281 2.99 -9.96 -19.77
N LEU A 282 2.44 -9.11 -18.90
CA LEU A 282 2.48 -7.66 -19.02
C LEU A 282 3.05 -7.08 -17.73
N TYR A 283 4.04 -6.22 -17.89
CA TYR A 283 4.59 -5.40 -16.83
C TYR A 283 4.16 -3.95 -17.04
N ILE A 284 3.74 -3.30 -15.96
CA ILE A 284 3.43 -1.89 -15.90
C ILE A 284 4.19 -1.30 -14.71
N ASP A 285 4.74 -0.10 -14.86
CA ASP A 285 5.36 0.56 -13.71
C ASP A 285 4.26 0.86 -12.66
N PRO A 286 4.44 0.40 -11.40
CA PRO A 286 3.42 0.57 -10.37
C PRO A 286 3.08 2.04 -10.08
N ALA A 287 4.05 2.95 -10.18
CA ALA A 287 3.85 4.36 -9.93
C ALA A 287 3.09 5.02 -11.08
N GLU A 288 3.43 4.71 -12.34
CA GLU A 288 2.67 5.18 -13.53
C GLU A 288 1.21 4.73 -13.46
N ARG A 289 0.95 3.46 -13.10
CA ARG A 289 -0.40 2.94 -12.93
C ARG A 289 -1.17 3.65 -11.83
N ALA A 290 -0.60 3.75 -10.63
CA ALA A 290 -1.29 4.34 -9.50
C ALA A 290 -1.56 5.84 -9.72
N THR A 291 -0.60 6.57 -10.31
CA THR A 291 -0.80 7.97 -10.73
C THR A 291 -2.01 8.12 -11.67
N LYS A 292 -2.12 7.25 -12.68
CA LYS A 292 -3.24 7.28 -13.63
C LYS A 292 -4.58 7.02 -12.93
N LEU A 293 -4.65 6.00 -12.08
CA LEU A 293 -5.86 5.66 -11.34
C LEU A 293 -6.31 6.80 -10.42
N LEU A 294 -5.38 7.45 -9.73
CA LEU A 294 -5.67 8.64 -8.92
C LEU A 294 -6.21 9.80 -9.76
N SER A 295 -5.60 10.06 -10.92
CA SER A 295 -6.08 11.11 -11.83
C SER A 295 -7.49 10.82 -12.35
N ASP A 296 -7.80 9.55 -12.63
CA ASP A 296 -9.11 9.13 -13.11
C ASP A 296 -10.17 9.19 -12.00
N LEU A 297 -9.79 8.93 -10.74
CA LEU A 297 -10.64 9.13 -9.57
C LEU A 297 -10.96 10.60 -9.34
N GLN A 298 -9.97 11.48 -9.44
CA GLN A 298 -10.15 12.93 -9.29
C GLN A 298 -11.10 13.49 -10.34
N ARG A 299 -11.05 13.00 -11.59
CA ARG A 299 -11.94 13.42 -12.68
C ARG A 299 -13.40 12.97 -12.53
N LYS A 300 -13.67 11.97 -11.69
CA LYS A 300 -15.02 11.43 -11.45
C LYS A 300 -15.75 12.16 -10.32
N LYS A 301 -15.03 12.91 -9.50
CA LYS A 301 -15.59 13.77 -8.46
C LYS A 301 -16.03 15.09 -9.09
#